data_AF-A0A662PVX9-F1
#
_entry.id   AF-A0A662PVX9-F1
#
_cell.length_a   1.000
_cell.length_b   1.000
_cell.length_c   1.000
_cell.angle_alpha   90.00
_cell.angle_beta   90.00
_cell.angle_gamma   90.00
#
_symmetry.space_group_name_H-M   'P 1'
#
loop_
_entity.id
_entity.type
_entity.pdbx_description
1 polymer ?
#
loop_
_entity_poly.entity_id
_entity_poly.type
_entity_poly.pdbx_seq_one_letter_code
_entity_poly.pdbx_strand_id
1 'polypeptide(L)' 'LSDIDILVICNLDRDERVRLKSEIYRRLGYDLPIELHTASEKEFQGWYRRFIGKFEEV' A
#
# COMPACT_ATOMS: atom_id res chain seq x y z
N LEU A 1 -14.59 -4.48 -5.03
CA LEU A 1 -13.93 -5.61 -4.35
C LEU A 1 -12.57 -5.73 -5.00
N SER A 2 -11.51 -5.37 -4.29
CA SER A 2 -10.16 -5.79 -4.63
C SER A 2 -10.04 -7.28 -4.27
N ASP A 3 -9.27 -8.02 -5.08
CA ASP A 3 -8.92 -9.41 -4.76
C ASP A 3 -7.61 -9.46 -3.96
N ILE A 4 -6.78 -8.41 -4.09
CA ILE A 4 -5.45 -8.31 -3.47
C ILE A 4 -5.22 -6.88 -2.96
N ASP A 5 -5.03 -6.72 -1.66
CA ASP A 5 -4.63 -5.45 -1.05
C ASP A 5 -3.11 -5.42 -0.84
N ILE A 6 -2.47 -4.33 -1.26
CA ILE A 6 -1.03 -4.12 -1.16
C ILE A 6 -0.78 -2.88 -0.29
N LEU A 7 -0.07 -3.06 0.83
CA LEU A 7 0.39 -1.97 1.68
C LEU A 7 1.87 -1.69 1.46
N VAL A 8 2.20 -0.48 1.03
CA VAL A 8 3.58 0.01 0.94
C VAL A 8 3.88 0.89 2.15
N ILE A 9 4.89 0.51 2.94
CA ILE A 9 5.34 1.29 4.10
C ILE A 9 6.47 2.21 3.66
N CYS A 10 6.21 3.51 3.64
CA CYS A 10 7.17 4.53 3.22
C CYS A 10 6.87 5.89 3.86
N ASN A 11 7.92 6.61 4.26
CA ASN A 11 7.81 7.99 4.75
C ASN A 11 7.87 8.98 3.59
N LEU A 12 6.78 9.04 2.84
CA LEU A 12 6.56 9.98 1.75
C LEU A 12 5.52 11.03 2.15
N ASP A 13 5.67 12.24 1.64
CA ASP A 13 4.65 13.27 1.75
C ASP A 13 3.41 12.93 0.88
N ARG A 14 2.38 13.77 0.96
CA ARG A 14 1.12 13.52 0.26
C ARG A 14 1.28 13.47 -1.27
N ASP A 15 2.07 14.36 -1.85
CA ASP A 15 2.22 14.47 -3.29
C ASP A 15 3.10 13.33 -3.82
N GLU A 16 4.13 12.96 -3.08
CA GLU A 16 4.95 11.79 -3.34
C GLU A 16 4.14 10.49 -3.28
N ARG A 17 3.26 10.32 -2.29
CA ARG A 17 2.36 9.17 -2.19
C ARG A 17 1.44 9.06 -3.42
N VAL A 18 0.88 10.17 -3.87
CA VAL A 18 0.03 10.20 -5.08
C VAL A 18 0.84 9.81 -6.30
N ARG A 19 2.03 10.41 -6.48
CA ARG A 19 2.93 10.07 -7.60
C ARG A 19 3.27 8.59 -7.60
N LEU A 20 3.70 8.03 -6.48
CA LEU A 20 4.04 6.62 -6.35
C LEU A 20 2.87 5.72 -6.79
N LYS A 21 1.66 5.96 -6.27
CA LYS A 21 0.47 5.19 -6.66
C LYS A 21 0.20 5.30 -8.15
N SER A 22 0.23 6.51 -8.71
CA SER A 22 0.00 6.73 -10.14
C SER A 22 1.04 6.00 -11.01
N GLU A 23 2.31 5.99 -10.61
CA GLU A 23 3.36 5.30 -11.36
C GLU A 23 3.22 3.77 -11.31
N ILE A 24 2.85 3.22 -10.15
CA ILE A 24 2.60 1.79 -10.00
C ILE A 24 1.43 1.37 -10.89
N TYR A 25 0.28 2.06 -10.80
CA TYR A 25 -0.87 1.75 -11.65
C TYR A 25 -0.56 1.92 -13.14
N ARG A 26 0.20 2.94 -13.52
CA ARG A 26 0.63 3.14 -14.93
C ARG A 26 1.49 1.99 -15.44
N ARG A 27 2.28 1.34 -14.59
CA ARG A 27 3.12 0.20 -14.97
C ARG A 27 2.37 -1.13 -14.96
N LEU A 28 1.50 -1.34 -13.97
CA LEU A 28 0.83 -2.62 -13.76
C LEU A 28 -0.48 -2.75 -14.54
N GLY A 29 -1.13 -1.63 -14.86
CA GLY A 29 -2.48 -1.60 -15.44
C GLY A 29 -3.52 -1.14 -14.41
N TYR A 30 -4.50 -0.38 -14.87
CA TYR A 30 -5.59 0.17 -14.04
C TYR A 30 -6.76 -0.82 -13.86
N ASP A 31 -6.75 -1.91 -14.61
CA ASP A 31 -7.76 -2.98 -14.66
C ASP A 31 -7.45 -4.15 -13.72
N LEU A 32 -6.30 -4.11 -13.04
CA LEU A 32 -5.96 -5.12 -12.05
C LEU A 32 -6.84 -4.99 -10.79
N PRO A 33 -7.25 -6.11 -10.17
CA PRO A 33 -8.05 -6.10 -8.94
C PRO A 33 -7.21 -5.82 -7.70
N ILE A 34 -6.27 -4.87 -7.78
CA ILE A 34 -5.35 -4.50 -6.69
C ILE A 34 -5.77 -3.18 -6.03
N GLU A 35 -5.74 -3.15 -4.70
CA GLU A 35 -5.86 -1.90 -3.93
C GLU A 35 -4.51 -1.53 -3.32
N LEU A 36 -4.00 -0.35 -3.68
CA LEU A 36 -2.73 0.17 -3.17
C LEU A 36 -2.94 1.12 -1.99
N HIS A 37 -2.46 0.72 -0.83
CA HIS A 37 -2.32 1.55 0.37
C HIS A 37 -0.87 2.00 0.55
N THR A 38 -0.71 3.18 1.15
CA THR A 38 0.60 3.73 1.53
C THR A 38 0.50 4.21 2.97
N ALA A 39 1.45 3.83 3.81
CA ALA A 39 1.48 4.20 5.21
C ALA A 39 2.90 4.57 5.64
N SER A 40 3.03 5.46 6.61
CA SER A 40 4.26 5.59 7.39
C SER A 40 4.42 4.40 8.33
N GLU A 41 5.63 4.21 8.85
CA GLU A 41 5.90 3.18 9.86
C GLU A 41 4.95 3.30 11.06
N LYS A 42 4.67 4.54 11.50
CA LYS A 42 3.76 4.81 12.63
C LYS A 42 2.32 4.40 12.32
N GLU A 43 1.83 4.71 11.13
CA GLU A 43 0.49 4.32 10.67
C GLU A 43 0.37 2.79 10.54
N PHE A 44 1.43 2.13 10.05
CA PHE A 44 1.48 0.67 9.97
C PHE A 44 1.37 0.02 11.35
N GLN A 45 2.27 0.40 12.28
CA GLN A 45 2.31 -0.19 13.63
C GLN A 45 1.03 0.10 14.43
N GLY A 46 0.45 1.30 14.26
CA GLY A 46 -0.73 1.72 15.03
C GLY A 46 -2.07 1.17 14.51
N TRP A 47 -2.17 0.92 13.21
CA TRP A 47 -3.44 0.52 12.58
C TRP A 47 -3.31 -0.78 11.80
N TYR A 48 -2.57 -0.78 10.68
CA TYR A 48 -2.57 -1.88 9.71
C TYR A 48 -2.11 -3.22 10.29
N ARG A 49 -1.10 -3.21 11.18
CA ARG A 49 -0.58 -4.43 11.81
C ARG A 49 -1.65 -5.24 12.54
N ARG A 50 -2.74 -4.61 13.01
CA ARG A 50 -3.84 -5.28 13.71
C ARG A 50 -4.72 -6.14 12.81
N PHE A 51 -4.71 -5.89 11.50
CA PHE A 51 -5.54 -6.58 10.52
C PHE A 51 -4.78 -7.70 9.79
N ILE A 52 -3.47 -7.80 10.01
CA ILE A 52 -2.64 -8.83 9.39
C ILE A 52 -2.81 -10.13 10.18
N GLY A 53 -3.50 -11.11 9.58
CA GLY A 53 -3.71 -12.41 10.20
C GLY A 53 -2.44 -13.26 10.32
N LYS A 54 -1.51 -13.12 9.36
CA LYS A 54 -0.20 -13.76 9.38
C LYS A 54 0.84 -12.81 8.80
N PHE A 55 1.91 -12.55 9.54
CA PHE A 55 3.02 -11.71 9.11
C PHE A 55 4.26 -12.60 8.95
N GLU A 56 4.83 -12.63 7.75
CA GLU A 56 6.11 -13.28 7.45
C GLU A 56 7.04 -12.23 6.86
N GLU A 57 8.23 -12.09 7.46
CA GLU A 57 9.30 -11.23 6.98
C GLU A 57 10.30 -12.12 6.24
N VAL A 58 10.64 -11.76 5.00
CA VAL A 58 11.46 -12.56 4.07
C VAL A 58 12.66 -11.76 3.61
#